data_AF-A0A945HD97-F1
#
_entry.id   AF-A0A945HD97-F1
#
_cell.length_a   1.000
_cell.length_b   1.000
_cell.length_c   1.000
_cell.angle_alpha   90.00
_cell.angle_beta   90.00
_cell.angle_gamma   90.00
#
_symmetry.space_group_name_H-M   'P 1'
#
loop_
_entity.id
_entity.type
_entity.pdbx_description
1 polymer ?
#
loop_
_entity_poly.entity_id
_entity_poly.type
_entity_poly.pdbx_seq_one_letter_code
_entity_poly.pdbx_strand_id
1 'polypeptide(L)'
;MTEEVKAKIPYVITGGDEGIQINVGIRLAFAGAGYDIPNFSKAVVALKKTFGENISIVSNHENYWIKSKMNLTDWEQVDASMQQQIEAIADKEGLSYAGNVPFSDPRKLKDEVKGHMVRPKGVHIANKICFTLGGGEQVYNLGCLRISADWLHAASPKVVKEVILPQIEFYNKLLKKDLPLFYEIHGELDEKIANKNFKKLQKLGLEMEVLPER
;
A
#
# COMPACT_ATOMS: atom_id res chain seq x y z
N MET A 1 -7.53 -11.27 -36.86
CA MET A 1 -8.25 -11.17 -35.58
C MET A 1 -7.28 -10.59 -34.58
N THR A 2 -7.49 -9.34 -34.20
CA THR A 2 -6.65 -8.56 -33.30
C THR A 2 -6.58 -9.22 -31.94
N GLU A 3 -5.38 -9.36 -31.39
CA GLU A 3 -5.16 -9.71 -29.99
C GLU A 3 -6.05 -8.80 -29.13
N GLU A 4 -7.12 -9.36 -28.59
CA GLU A 4 -7.85 -8.75 -27.50
C GLU A 4 -6.82 -8.50 -26.40
N VAL A 5 -6.50 -7.22 -26.20
CA VAL A 5 -5.77 -6.75 -25.03
C VAL A 5 -6.58 -7.20 -23.83
N LYS A 6 -6.27 -8.38 -23.28
CA LYS A 6 -6.73 -8.75 -21.94
C LYS A 6 -6.26 -7.59 -21.06
N ALA A 7 -7.19 -6.78 -20.59
CA ALA A 7 -6.89 -5.70 -19.68
C ALA A 7 -6.09 -6.29 -18.52
N LYS A 8 -4.80 -5.96 -18.44
CA LYS A 8 -3.93 -6.42 -17.36
C LYS A 8 -4.54 -5.85 -16.08
N ILE A 9 -4.76 -6.70 -15.08
CA ILE A 9 -5.27 -6.29 -13.77
C ILE A 9 -4.36 -5.15 -13.26
N PRO A 10 -4.91 -3.97 -12.91
CA PRO A 10 -4.10 -2.81 -12.59
C PRO A 10 -3.41 -2.98 -11.24
N TYR A 11 -2.16 -2.53 -11.12
CA TYR A 11 -1.55 -2.29 -9.83
C TYR A 11 -2.02 -0.96 -9.27
N VAL A 12 -2.36 -0.94 -8.00
CA VAL A 12 -2.98 0.22 -7.36
C VAL A 12 -2.24 0.52 -6.08
N ILE A 13 -1.58 1.67 -6.03
CA ILE A 13 -1.03 2.21 -4.78
C ILE A 13 -2.17 2.72 -3.91
N THR A 14 -2.20 2.29 -2.65
CA THR A 14 -3.22 2.69 -1.67
C THR A 14 -2.59 3.07 -0.34
N GLY A 15 -3.38 3.64 0.57
CA GLY A 15 -3.07 3.63 2.01
C GLY A 15 -2.83 2.20 2.51
N GLY A 16 -2.02 2.01 3.55
CA GLY A 16 -1.83 0.69 4.18
C GLY A 16 -2.83 0.35 5.29
N ASP A 17 -3.92 1.12 5.39
CA ASP A 17 -5.03 0.89 6.32
C ASP A 17 -5.67 -0.50 6.09
N GLU A 18 -5.95 -1.21 7.16
CA GLU A 18 -6.46 -2.57 7.12
C GLU A 18 -7.85 -2.68 6.50
N GLY A 19 -8.62 -1.60 6.53
CA GLY A 19 -9.98 -1.54 6.00
C GLY A 19 -10.06 -1.34 4.50
N ILE A 20 -8.97 -1.04 3.80
CA ILE A 20 -9.00 -0.87 2.34
C ILE A 20 -9.04 -2.24 1.68
N GLN A 21 -10.14 -2.54 0.98
CA GLN A 21 -10.26 -3.71 0.13
C GLN A 21 -10.32 -3.28 -1.34
N ILE A 22 -9.40 -3.80 -2.15
CA ILE A 22 -9.41 -3.67 -3.61
C ILE A 22 -10.02 -4.95 -4.18
N ASN A 23 -11.23 -4.85 -4.74
CA ASN A 23 -11.96 -5.96 -5.33
C ASN A 23 -11.55 -6.22 -6.79
N VAL A 24 -11.08 -5.18 -7.49
CA VAL A 24 -10.49 -5.29 -8.84
C VAL A 24 -9.24 -4.43 -8.87
N GLY A 25 -8.10 -5.08 -9.11
CA GLY A 25 -6.76 -4.51 -9.00
C GLY A 25 -5.89 -5.28 -8.01
N ILE A 26 -4.58 -5.03 -8.05
CA ILE A 26 -3.59 -5.59 -7.12
C ILE A 26 -3.07 -4.45 -6.24
N ARG A 27 -3.27 -4.58 -4.94
CA ARG A 27 -2.96 -3.50 -3.99
C ARG A 27 -1.47 -3.45 -3.66
N LEU A 28 -0.88 -2.27 -3.81
CA LEU A 28 0.46 -1.89 -3.38
C LEU A 28 0.35 -0.87 -2.22
N ALA A 29 0.50 -1.33 -0.99
CA ALA A 29 0.18 -0.54 0.19
C ALA A 29 1.36 0.29 0.70
N PHE A 30 1.12 1.59 0.90
CA PHE A 30 2.02 2.50 1.61
C PHE A 30 1.21 3.33 2.61
N ALA A 31 1.75 3.63 3.78
CA ALA A 31 1.08 4.56 4.68
C ALA A 31 0.79 5.90 3.96
N GLY A 32 -0.44 6.41 4.09
CA GLY A 32 -0.87 7.61 3.35
C GLY A 32 -0.71 7.53 1.84
N ALA A 33 -0.72 6.34 1.23
CA ALA A 33 -0.43 6.11 -0.18
C ALA A 33 0.90 6.74 -0.66
N GLY A 34 1.88 6.87 0.24
CA GLY A 34 3.20 7.45 -0.08
C GLY A 34 3.38 8.92 0.28
N TYR A 35 2.31 9.63 0.69
CA TYR A 35 2.41 11.03 1.09
C TYR A 35 3.40 11.21 2.24
N ASP A 36 4.36 12.12 2.08
CA ASP A 36 5.37 12.43 3.10
C ASP A 36 6.12 11.19 3.67
N ILE A 37 6.26 10.14 2.84
CA ILE A 37 7.19 9.04 3.09
C ILE A 37 8.56 9.41 2.48
N PRO A 38 9.65 9.39 3.26
CA PRO A 38 10.99 9.68 2.75
C PRO A 38 11.35 8.77 1.57
N ASN A 39 11.86 9.37 0.49
CA ASN A 39 12.24 8.68 -0.75
C ASN A 39 11.12 7.89 -1.45
N PHE A 40 9.85 8.24 -1.22
CA PHE A 40 8.74 7.59 -1.90
C PHE A 40 8.90 7.58 -3.43
N SER A 41 9.34 8.68 -4.05
CA SER A 41 9.64 8.74 -5.50
C SER A 41 10.64 7.66 -5.95
N LYS A 42 11.64 7.33 -5.12
CA LYS A 42 12.60 6.25 -5.42
C LYS A 42 11.97 4.87 -5.28
N ALA A 43 11.03 4.70 -4.35
CA ALA A 43 10.22 3.49 -4.26
C ALA A 43 9.30 3.34 -5.49
N VAL A 44 8.68 4.43 -5.98
CA VAL A 44 7.87 4.42 -7.21
C VAL A 44 8.71 4.02 -8.43
N VAL A 45 9.92 4.57 -8.58
CA VAL A 45 10.84 4.13 -9.65
C VAL A 45 11.15 2.63 -9.54
N ALA A 46 11.35 2.10 -8.33
CA ALA A 46 11.58 0.68 -8.12
C ALA A 46 10.33 -0.19 -8.38
N LEU A 47 9.13 0.29 -8.03
CA LEU A 47 7.86 -0.35 -8.36
C LEU A 47 7.68 -0.42 -9.88
N LYS A 48 7.90 0.68 -10.60
CA LYS A 48 7.79 0.72 -12.06
C LYS A 48 8.75 -0.24 -12.75
N LYS A 49 9.97 -0.40 -12.23
CA LYS A 49 10.93 -1.42 -12.70
C LYS A 49 10.44 -2.85 -12.46
N THR A 50 9.71 -3.07 -11.37
CA THR A 50 9.20 -4.39 -10.98
C THR A 50 7.95 -4.78 -11.77
N PHE A 51 7.01 -3.83 -11.95
CA PHE A 51 5.64 -4.11 -12.37
C PHE A 51 5.23 -3.48 -13.71
N GLY A 52 6.06 -2.56 -14.23
CA GLY A 52 5.79 -1.74 -15.40
C GLY A 52 5.30 -0.33 -15.05
N GLU A 53 5.11 0.51 -16.06
CA GLU A 53 4.81 1.93 -15.86
C GLU A 53 3.35 2.22 -15.49
N ASN A 54 2.43 1.32 -15.85
CA ASN A 54 1.00 1.46 -15.63
C ASN A 54 0.62 1.07 -14.19
N ILE A 55 0.85 2.00 -13.27
CA ILE A 55 0.46 1.88 -11.86
C ILE A 55 -0.50 3.02 -11.55
N SER A 56 -1.68 2.67 -11.06
CA SER A 56 -2.66 3.63 -10.55
C SER A 56 -2.40 3.93 -9.07
N ILE A 57 -2.93 5.03 -8.58
CA ILE A 57 -2.92 5.41 -7.17
C ILE A 57 -4.30 5.91 -6.77
N VAL A 58 -4.72 5.57 -5.56
CA VAL A 58 -6.03 5.99 -5.01
C VAL A 58 -5.85 6.64 -3.64
N SER A 59 -6.75 7.58 -3.36
CA SER A 59 -6.98 8.08 -2.00
C SER A 59 -7.97 7.18 -1.26
N ASN A 60 -8.05 7.30 0.06
CA ASN A 60 -9.06 6.62 0.87
C ASN A 60 -9.60 7.54 1.96
N HIS A 61 -10.84 7.30 2.36
CA HIS A 61 -11.43 7.98 3.52
C HIS A 61 -10.74 7.59 4.83
N GLU A 62 -10.79 8.50 5.80
CA GLU A 62 -10.28 8.35 7.16
C GLU A 62 -8.80 7.91 7.21
N ASN A 63 -7.95 8.57 6.42
CA ASN A 63 -6.53 8.26 6.41
C ASN A 63 -5.79 8.88 7.60
N TYR A 64 -5.45 8.06 8.60
CA TYR A 64 -4.77 8.53 9.82
C TYR A 64 -3.35 9.04 9.58
N TRP A 65 -2.67 8.60 8.52
CA TRP A 65 -1.34 9.10 8.19
C TRP A 65 -1.42 10.56 7.76
N ILE A 66 -2.32 10.90 6.82
CA ILE A 66 -2.58 12.30 6.42
C ILE A 66 -2.98 13.13 7.63
N LYS A 67 -3.92 12.63 8.44
CA LYS A 67 -4.38 13.31 9.64
C LYS A 67 -3.21 13.68 10.55
N SER A 68 -2.29 12.74 10.80
CA SER A 68 -1.12 12.97 11.64
C SER A 68 -0.09 13.90 10.99
N LYS A 69 0.22 13.73 9.70
CA LYS A 69 1.27 14.50 9.02
C LYS A 69 0.89 15.95 8.80
N MET A 70 -0.39 16.21 8.57
CA MET A 70 -0.93 17.55 8.35
C MET A 70 -1.54 18.17 9.61
N ASN A 71 -1.50 17.46 10.75
CA ASN A 71 -2.09 17.90 12.02
C ASN A 71 -3.56 18.35 11.90
N LEU A 72 -4.36 17.56 11.17
CA LEU A 72 -5.77 17.84 10.91
C LEU A 72 -6.65 17.25 12.02
N THR A 73 -7.71 17.95 12.40
CA THR A 73 -8.61 17.52 13.48
C THR A 73 -9.86 16.82 12.97
N ASP A 74 -10.44 17.34 11.88
CA ASP A 74 -11.69 16.88 11.30
C ASP A 74 -11.50 15.94 10.10
N TRP A 75 -12.41 14.98 9.93
CA TRP A 75 -12.30 13.96 8.88
C TRP A 75 -12.63 14.47 7.47
N GLU A 76 -13.50 15.47 7.33
CA GLU A 76 -13.77 16.06 6.01
C GLU A 76 -12.52 16.76 5.47
N GLN A 77 -11.79 17.46 6.34
CA GLN A 77 -10.50 18.08 6.00
C GLN A 77 -9.45 17.04 5.63
N VAL A 78 -9.40 15.92 6.36
CA VAL A 78 -8.48 14.81 6.06
C VAL A 78 -8.80 14.21 4.70
N ASP A 79 -10.07 13.93 4.41
CA ASP A 79 -10.49 13.29 3.17
C ASP A 79 -10.28 14.20 1.95
N ALA A 80 -10.53 15.50 2.10
CA ALA A 80 -10.22 16.50 1.08
C ALA A 80 -8.72 16.62 0.84
N SER A 81 -7.93 16.69 1.92
CA SER A 81 -6.48 16.77 1.84
C SER A 81 -5.89 15.50 1.21
N MET A 82 -6.37 14.31 1.60
CA MET A 82 -5.92 13.05 1.03
C MET A 82 -6.14 13.02 -0.49
N GLN A 83 -7.32 13.39 -0.97
CA GLN A 83 -7.59 13.44 -2.42
C GLN A 83 -6.63 14.40 -3.15
N GLN A 84 -6.51 15.63 -2.67
CA GLN A 84 -5.66 16.64 -3.29
C GLN A 84 -4.18 16.22 -3.30
N GLN A 85 -3.66 15.73 -2.18
CA GLN A 85 -2.25 15.37 -2.05
C GLN A 85 -1.91 14.13 -2.88
N ILE A 86 -2.82 13.15 -2.97
CA ILE A 86 -2.59 11.95 -3.76
C ILE A 86 -2.68 12.23 -5.25
N GLU A 87 -3.60 13.09 -5.69
CA GLU A 87 -3.63 13.54 -7.09
C GLU A 87 -2.33 14.26 -7.47
N ALA A 88 -1.84 15.17 -6.62
CA ALA A 88 -0.56 15.84 -6.84
C ALA A 88 0.65 14.88 -6.87
N ILE A 89 0.64 13.83 -6.03
CA ILE A 89 1.66 12.77 -6.07
C ILE A 89 1.55 11.98 -7.37
N ALA A 90 0.34 11.68 -7.83
CA ALA A 90 0.13 10.96 -9.09
C ALA A 90 0.76 11.71 -10.26
N ASP A 91 0.49 13.01 -10.37
CA ASP A 91 1.06 13.87 -11.40
C ASP A 91 2.59 13.92 -11.32
N LYS A 92 3.12 14.14 -10.11
CA LYS A 92 4.57 14.25 -9.88
C LYS A 92 5.32 12.97 -10.26
N GLU A 93 4.76 11.82 -9.93
CA GLU A 93 5.43 10.51 -10.10
C GLU A 93 5.03 9.82 -11.42
N GLY A 94 4.17 10.44 -12.23
CA GLY A 94 3.63 9.89 -13.47
C GLY A 94 2.83 8.61 -13.24
N LEU A 95 1.96 8.62 -12.24
CA LEU A 95 0.99 7.56 -11.93
C LEU A 95 -0.41 8.01 -12.38
N SER A 96 -1.34 7.07 -12.53
CA SER A 96 -2.74 7.42 -12.82
C SER A 96 -3.55 7.57 -11.53
N TYR A 97 -4.10 8.75 -11.26
CA TYR A 97 -5.00 8.94 -10.13
C TYR A 97 -6.38 8.34 -10.43
N ALA A 98 -6.67 7.19 -9.80
CA ALA A 98 -7.89 6.43 -10.10
C ALA A 98 -9.14 6.95 -9.36
N GLY A 99 -8.95 7.66 -8.25
CA GLY A 99 -10.03 8.26 -7.45
C GLY A 99 -9.92 7.95 -5.96
N ASN A 100 -11.06 8.02 -5.26
CA ASN A 100 -11.14 7.87 -3.81
C ASN A 100 -11.95 6.64 -3.39
N VAL A 101 -11.39 5.83 -2.48
CA VAL A 101 -11.99 4.61 -1.93
C VAL A 101 -12.96 4.95 -0.78
N PRO A 102 -14.29 4.73 -0.93
CA PRO A 102 -15.32 5.18 0.01
C PRO A 102 -15.66 4.17 1.11
N PHE A 103 -16.24 4.65 2.22
CA PHE A 103 -17.02 3.83 3.18
C PHE A 103 -18.43 3.55 2.63
N SER A 104 -18.50 2.71 1.61
CA SER A 104 -19.77 2.27 0.99
C SER A 104 -19.57 0.91 0.32
N ASP A 105 -20.57 0.45 -0.43
CA ASP A 105 -20.39 -0.69 -1.34
C ASP A 105 -19.21 -0.46 -2.30
N PRO A 106 -18.54 -1.54 -2.76
CA PRO A 106 -17.44 -1.48 -3.69
C PRO A 106 -17.73 -0.60 -4.91
N ARG A 107 -17.00 0.51 -5.05
CA ARG A 107 -17.20 1.46 -6.14
C ARG A 107 -16.20 1.23 -7.26
N LYS A 108 -16.68 1.24 -8.51
CA LYS A 108 -15.82 1.32 -9.68
C LYS A 108 -15.24 2.74 -9.79
N LEU A 109 -13.92 2.83 -9.79
CA LEU A 109 -13.12 4.04 -9.95
C LEU A 109 -12.63 4.12 -11.41
N LYS A 110 -11.72 5.06 -11.72
CA LYS A 110 -11.04 5.06 -13.03
C LYS A 110 -10.08 3.86 -13.14
N ASP A 111 -9.56 3.63 -14.34
CA ASP A 111 -8.61 2.55 -14.65
C ASP A 111 -9.12 1.14 -14.28
N GLU A 112 -10.44 0.93 -14.33
CA GLU A 112 -11.10 -0.33 -13.94
C GLU A 112 -10.86 -0.77 -12.48
N VAL A 113 -10.27 0.08 -11.65
CA VAL A 113 -10.06 -0.20 -10.23
C VAL A 113 -11.40 -0.24 -9.51
N LYS A 114 -11.60 -1.23 -8.63
CA LYS A 114 -12.79 -1.31 -7.77
C LYS A 114 -12.37 -1.56 -6.34
N GLY A 115 -12.88 -0.76 -5.41
CA GLY A 115 -12.57 -0.93 -3.99
C GLY A 115 -13.48 -0.14 -3.06
N HIS A 116 -13.33 -0.39 -1.77
CA HIS A 116 -14.02 0.31 -0.68
C HIS A 116 -13.30 0.13 0.67
N MET A 117 -13.75 0.89 1.66
CA MET A 117 -13.41 0.72 3.06
C MET A 117 -14.41 -0.23 3.71
N VAL A 118 -13.93 -1.29 4.37
CA VAL A 118 -14.78 -2.32 5.02
C VAL A 118 -14.72 -2.33 6.54
N ARG A 119 -13.78 -1.59 7.15
CA ARG A 119 -13.78 -1.40 8.61
C ARG A 119 -14.88 -0.41 9.04
N PRO A 120 -15.36 -0.44 10.29
CA PRO A 120 -16.19 0.64 10.81
C PRO A 120 -15.44 1.97 10.85
N LYS A 121 -16.17 3.06 10.63
CA LYS A 121 -15.64 4.43 10.75
C LYS A 121 -15.07 4.69 12.14
N GLY A 122 -13.92 5.35 12.21
CA GLY A 122 -13.23 5.72 13.45
C GLY A 122 -12.68 4.55 14.29
N VAL A 123 -12.73 3.31 13.78
CA VAL A 123 -12.26 2.12 14.51
C VAL A 123 -11.18 1.42 13.70
N HIS A 124 -10.03 1.18 14.34
CA HIS A 124 -9.02 0.25 13.83
C HIS A 124 -9.14 -1.10 14.52
N ILE A 125 -9.04 -2.18 13.74
CA ILE A 125 -9.08 -3.56 14.26
C ILE A 125 -7.84 -4.37 13.89
N ALA A 126 -6.90 -3.75 13.19
CA ALA A 126 -5.63 -4.39 12.88
C ALA A 126 -4.91 -4.87 14.15
N ASN A 127 -4.28 -6.04 14.03
CA ASN A 127 -3.52 -6.65 15.11
C ASN A 127 -2.11 -7.09 14.68
N LYS A 128 -1.74 -6.77 13.44
CA LYS A 128 -0.44 -7.09 12.84
C LYS A 128 -0.13 -6.14 11.68
N ILE A 129 1.14 -6.09 11.31
CA ILE A 129 1.60 -5.50 10.05
C ILE A 129 1.96 -6.66 9.12
N CYS A 130 1.53 -6.62 7.87
CA CYS A 130 1.85 -7.64 6.88
C CYS A 130 2.53 -7.04 5.65
N PHE A 131 3.70 -7.57 5.32
CA PHE A 131 4.46 -7.22 4.13
C PHE A 131 4.02 -8.05 2.92
N THR A 132 3.86 -7.42 1.77
CA THR A 132 3.72 -8.13 0.49
C THR A 132 5.09 -8.23 -0.16
N LEU A 133 5.50 -9.44 -0.56
CA LEU A 133 6.81 -9.69 -1.19
C LEU A 133 6.70 -10.28 -2.60
N GLY A 134 5.56 -10.88 -2.91
CA GLY A 134 5.31 -11.68 -4.11
C GLY A 134 4.52 -10.99 -5.22
N GLY A 135 4.19 -9.70 -5.10
CA GLY A 135 3.41 -9.00 -6.12
C GLY A 135 2.17 -8.31 -5.58
N GLY A 136 2.25 -7.65 -4.42
CA GLY A 136 1.11 -6.97 -3.79
C GLY A 136 0.19 -7.91 -3.01
N GLU A 137 -0.91 -7.37 -2.49
CA GLU A 137 -1.87 -8.12 -1.66
C GLU A 137 -2.63 -9.15 -2.51
N GLN A 138 -2.47 -10.43 -2.19
CA GLN A 138 -3.17 -11.50 -2.90
C GLN A 138 -4.53 -11.82 -2.26
N VAL A 139 -4.55 -11.83 -0.93
CA VAL A 139 -5.74 -12.16 -0.16
C VAL A 139 -6.01 -11.03 0.83
N TYR A 140 -7.19 -10.43 0.75
CA TYR A 140 -7.59 -9.38 1.66
C TYR A 140 -7.69 -9.88 3.11
N ASN A 141 -7.09 -9.14 4.06
CA ASN A 141 -7.16 -9.44 5.47
C ASN A 141 -7.37 -8.18 6.32
N LEU A 142 -8.60 -8.00 6.81
CA LEU A 142 -9.01 -6.87 7.66
C LEU A 142 -8.19 -6.73 8.96
N GLY A 143 -7.47 -7.76 9.40
CA GLY A 143 -6.60 -7.69 10.57
C GLY A 143 -5.17 -7.18 10.29
N CYS A 144 -4.85 -6.86 9.04
CA CYS A 144 -3.49 -6.53 8.59
C CYS A 144 -3.38 -5.07 8.14
N LEU A 145 -2.56 -4.28 8.84
CA LEU A 145 -1.97 -3.09 8.22
C LEU A 145 -0.96 -3.55 7.15
N ARG A 146 -1.06 -3.03 5.94
CA ARG A 146 -0.27 -3.52 4.79
C ARG A 146 0.91 -2.59 4.47
N ILE A 147 2.05 -3.20 4.14
CA ILE A 147 3.23 -2.48 3.60
C ILE A 147 3.76 -3.28 2.40
N SER A 148 3.78 -2.68 1.22
CA SER A 148 4.36 -3.35 0.06
C SER A 148 5.88 -3.29 0.05
N ALA A 149 6.48 -4.46 -0.03
CA ALA A 149 7.91 -4.71 -0.03
C ALA A 149 8.35 -5.46 -1.31
N ASP A 150 7.49 -5.54 -2.31
CA ASP A 150 7.71 -6.28 -3.56
C ASP A 150 8.77 -5.63 -4.47
N TRP A 151 9.07 -4.35 -4.23
CA TRP A 151 10.03 -3.54 -5.00
C TRP A 151 11.44 -3.49 -4.41
N LEU A 152 11.64 -4.02 -3.18
CA LEU A 152 12.86 -3.75 -2.43
C LEU A 152 14.10 -4.22 -3.18
N HIS A 153 14.04 -5.32 -3.93
CA HIS A 153 15.15 -5.86 -4.73
C HIS A 153 15.74 -4.81 -5.69
N ALA A 154 14.92 -3.91 -6.23
CA ALA A 154 15.30 -2.86 -7.17
C ALA A 154 15.76 -1.54 -6.52
N ALA A 155 15.78 -1.46 -5.19
CA ALA A 155 16.15 -0.26 -4.44
C ALA A 155 17.45 -0.40 -3.61
N SER A 156 18.08 0.72 -3.28
CA SER A 156 19.26 0.74 -2.42
C SER A 156 18.88 0.51 -0.95
N PRO A 157 19.79 -0.03 -0.11
CA PRO A 157 19.52 -0.26 1.30
C PRO A 157 19.05 0.98 2.07
N LYS A 158 19.58 2.16 1.72
CA LYS A 158 19.18 3.44 2.32
C LYS A 158 17.70 3.74 2.04
N VAL A 159 17.27 3.66 0.77
CA VAL A 159 15.88 3.88 0.38
C VAL A 159 14.96 2.88 1.07
N VAL A 160 15.35 1.59 1.10
CA VAL A 160 14.58 0.54 1.78
C VAL A 160 14.34 0.89 3.25
N LYS A 161 15.40 1.26 3.99
CA LYS A 161 15.29 1.64 5.40
C LYS A 161 14.39 2.87 5.60
N GLU A 162 14.61 3.91 4.81
CA GLU A 162 13.93 5.21 4.94
C GLU A 162 12.45 5.16 4.52
N VAL A 163 12.06 4.21 3.68
CA VAL A 163 10.66 3.99 3.30
C VAL A 163 9.95 3.05 4.26
N ILE A 164 10.58 1.95 4.68
CA ILE A 164 9.91 0.89 5.44
C ILE A 164 9.72 1.26 6.92
N LEU A 165 10.79 1.70 7.60
CA LEU A 165 10.75 1.87 9.06
C LEU A 165 9.73 2.92 9.54
N PRO A 166 9.58 4.10 8.89
CA PRO A 166 8.60 5.09 9.34
C PRO A 166 7.15 4.59 9.31
N GLN A 167 6.83 3.66 8.41
CA GLN A 167 5.49 3.08 8.32
C GLN A 167 5.22 2.14 9.49
N ILE A 168 6.20 1.31 9.87
CA ILE A 168 6.11 0.43 11.03
C ILE A 168 5.95 1.25 12.31
N GLU A 169 6.79 2.27 12.49
CA GLU A 169 6.73 3.16 13.65
C GLU A 169 5.35 3.82 13.78
N PHE A 170 4.85 4.36 12.67
CA PHE A 170 3.53 4.97 12.63
C PHE A 170 2.43 3.98 13.02
N TYR A 171 2.43 2.76 12.48
CA TYR A 171 1.41 1.76 12.79
C TYR A 171 1.44 1.29 14.24
N ASN A 172 2.63 1.10 14.81
CA ASN A 172 2.78 0.77 16.24
C ASN A 172 2.25 1.91 17.12
N LYS A 173 2.56 3.17 16.77
CA LYS A 173 2.07 4.35 17.48
C LYS A 173 0.54 4.51 17.37
N LEU A 174 0.00 4.29 16.16
CA LEU A 174 -1.43 4.37 15.88
C LEU A 174 -2.22 3.39 16.77
N LEU A 175 -1.74 2.16 16.90
CA LEU A 175 -2.38 1.11 17.69
C LEU A 175 -1.89 1.02 19.15
N LYS A 176 -0.96 1.90 19.53
CA LYS A 176 -0.38 2.01 20.89
C LYS A 176 0.19 0.68 21.41
N LYS A 177 0.77 -0.12 20.53
CA LYS A 177 1.40 -1.40 20.85
C LYS A 177 2.39 -1.80 19.76
N ASP A 178 3.35 -2.65 20.10
CA ASP A 178 4.20 -3.29 19.11
C ASP A 178 3.41 -4.37 18.37
N LEU A 179 3.31 -4.22 17.05
CA LEU A 179 2.57 -5.13 16.21
C LEU A 179 3.49 -6.25 15.73
N PRO A 180 3.06 -7.52 15.80
CA PRO A 180 3.78 -8.61 15.18
C PRO A 180 3.82 -8.39 13.66
N LEU A 181 4.96 -8.75 13.07
CA LEU A 181 5.21 -8.57 11.65
C LEU A 181 5.02 -9.90 10.92
N PHE A 182 4.27 -9.87 9.83
CA PHE A 182 4.01 -11.01 8.97
C PHE A 182 4.40 -10.70 7.53
N TYR A 183 4.50 -11.73 6.69
CA TYR A 183 4.68 -11.53 5.25
C TYR A 183 3.86 -12.53 4.41
N GLU A 184 3.46 -12.07 3.21
CA GLU A 184 2.96 -12.88 2.11
C GLU A 184 4.04 -12.96 1.02
N ILE A 185 4.55 -14.15 0.76
CA ILE A 185 5.59 -14.38 -0.25
C ILE A 185 5.04 -14.81 -1.61
N HIS A 186 3.83 -15.37 -1.63
CA HIS A 186 3.18 -15.85 -2.85
C HIS A 186 2.56 -14.68 -3.63
N GLY A 187 2.57 -14.81 -4.96
CA GLY A 187 2.01 -13.85 -5.90
C GLY A 187 2.61 -14.06 -7.29
N GLU A 188 2.52 -13.06 -8.16
CA GLU A 188 3.00 -13.16 -9.54
C GLU A 188 4.51 -12.94 -9.74
N LEU A 189 5.21 -12.40 -8.74
CA LEU A 189 6.65 -12.24 -8.81
C LEU A 189 7.34 -13.59 -8.64
N ASP A 190 8.42 -13.77 -9.39
CA ASP A 190 9.28 -14.95 -9.27
C ASP A 190 9.78 -15.12 -7.83
N GLU A 191 9.80 -16.36 -7.36
CA GLU A 191 10.18 -16.70 -5.99
C GLU A 191 11.58 -16.20 -5.62
N LYS A 192 12.51 -16.12 -6.57
CA LYS A 192 13.85 -15.56 -6.32
C LYS A 192 13.80 -14.05 -6.08
N ILE A 193 12.87 -13.33 -6.71
CA ILE A 193 12.65 -11.90 -6.46
C ILE A 193 12.01 -11.72 -5.09
N ALA A 194 10.95 -12.46 -4.78
CA ALA A 194 10.29 -12.42 -3.48
C ALA A 194 11.27 -12.72 -2.34
N ASN A 195 12.13 -13.74 -2.50
CA ASN A 195 13.19 -14.06 -1.54
C ASN A 195 14.27 -12.97 -1.43
N LYS A 196 14.60 -12.25 -2.50
CA LYS A 196 15.50 -11.07 -2.43
C LYS A 196 14.87 -9.94 -1.63
N ASN A 197 13.57 -9.70 -1.80
CA ASN A 197 12.81 -8.71 -1.02
C ASN A 197 12.82 -9.09 0.46
N PHE A 198 12.49 -10.34 0.78
CA PHE A 198 12.52 -10.88 2.15
C PHE A 198 13.88 -10.67 2.83
N LYS A 199 14.97 -11.07 2.17
CA LYS A 199 16.34 -10.88 2.69
C LYS A 199 16.69 -9.42 2.94
N LYS A 200 16.13 -8.47 2.19
CA LYS A 200 16.35 -7.04 2.44
C LYS A 200 15.63 -6.57 3.69
N LEU A 201 14.42 -7.06 3.96
CA LEU A 201 13.72 -6.78 5.22
C LEU A 201 14.45 -7.39 6.43
N GLN A 202 14.95 -8.63 6.31
CA GLN A 202 15.75 -9.26 7.38
C GLN A 202 17.02 -8.45 7.70
N LYS A 203 17.67 -7.85 6.69
CA LYS A 203 18.82 -6.97 6.90
C LYS A 203 18.49 -5.66 7.63
N LEU A 204 17.22 -5.29 7.75
CA LEU A 204 16.77 -4.19 8.61
C LEU A 204 16.60 -4.61 10.08
N GLY A 205 16.80 -5.89 10.42
CA GLY A 205 16.57 -6.44 11.75
C GLY A 205 15.10 -6.75 12.04
N LEU A 206 14.27 -6.91 10.99
CA LEU A 206 12.85 -7.24 11.14
C LEU A 206 12.66 -8.75 11.23
N GLU A 207 12.18 -9.21 12.38
CA GLU A 207 11.72 -10.57 12.58
C GLU A 207 10.26 -10.67 12.13
N MET A 208 9.97 -11.57 11.19
CA MET A 208 8.67 -11.68 10.57
C MET A 208 8.29 -13.14 10.38
N GLU A 209 7.00 -13.44 10.56
CA GLU A 209 6.43 -14.77 10.36
C GLU A 209 5.68 -14.86 9.04
N VAL A 210 5.56 -16.08 8.48
CA VAL A 210 4.68 -16.30 7.33
C VAL A 210 3.25 -16.02 7.77
N LEU A 211 2.50 -15.23 6.98
CA LEU A 211 1.08 -15.06 7.26
C LEU A 211 0.37 -16.42 7.17
N PRO A 212 -0.32 -16.89 8.22
CA PRO A 212 -0.98 -18.19 8.19
C PRO A 212 -2.00 -18.24 7.03
N GLU A 213 -1.91 -19.30 6.22
CA GLU A 213 -2.92 -19.60 5.22
C GLU A 213 -4.28 -19.79 5.92
N ARG A 214 -5.35 -19.29 5.32
CA ARG A 214 -6.72 -19.45 5.81
C ARG A 214 -7.38 -20.66 5.17
#